data_AF-A0A1X1YJX8-F1
#
_entry.id   AF-A0A1X1YJX8-F1
#
_cell.length_a   1.000
_cell.length_b   1.000
_cell.length_c   1.000
_cell.angle_alpha   90.00
_cell.angle_beta   90.00
_cell.angle_gamma   90.00
#
_symmetry.space_group_name_H-M   'P 1'
#
loop_
_entity.id
_entity.type
_entity.pdbx_description
1 polymer ?
#
loop_
_entity_poly.entity_id
_entity_poly.type
_entity_poly.pdbx_seq_one_letter_code
_entity_poly.pdbx_strand_id
1 'polypeptide(L)'
;MNPLVMYTTRWCGYCRQLKASLAKLGIDYEEIDIEMDPTAAEFVSSANGGNRTVPTLRFADGSTLTNPTGREVKAKLERLGG
;
A
#
# COMPACT_ATOMS: atom_id res chain seq x y z
N MET A 1 10.27 10.42 7.18
CA MET A 1 9.72 9.90 5.91
C MET A 1 9.07 8.59 6.22
N ASN A 2 7.78 8.43 5.88
CA ASN A 2 7.09 7.17 6.12
C ASN A 2 7.68 6.09 5.20
N PRO A 3 8.14 4.95 5.74
CA PRO A 3 8.76 3.90 4.94
C PRO A 3 7.74 3.11 4.10
N LEU A 4 6.45 3.43 4.22
CA LEU A 4 5.34 2.72 3.62
C LEU A 4 4.31 3.71 3.07
N VAL A 5 3.96 3.54 1.81
CA VAL A 5 2.89 4.26 1.12
C VAL A 5 1.84 3.24 0.69
N MET A 6 0.57 3.50 0.99
CA MET A 6 -0.57 2.67 0.65
C MET A 6 -1.45 3.42 -0.34
N TYR A 7 -1.56 2.87 -1.55
CA TYR A 7 -2.44 3.36 -2.59
C TYR A 7 -3.84 2.76 -2.42
N THR A 8 -4.83 3.63 -2.31
CA THR A 8 -6.22 3.24 -2.03
C THR A 8 -7.20 4.01 -2.92
N THR A 9 -8.47 3.62 -2.86
CA THR A 9 -9.60 4.35 -3.46
C THR A 9 -10.71 4.52 -2.42
N ARG A 10 -11.62 5.48 -2.64
CA ARG A 10 -12.65 5.83 -1.65
C ARG A 10 -13.64 4.70 -1.36
N TRP A 11 -13.85 3.82 -2.34
CA TRP A 11 -14.89 2.79 -2.31
C TRP A 11 -14.34 1.36 -2.15
N CYS A 12 -13.02 1.18 -1.95
CA CYS A 12 -12.44 -0.15 -1.84
C CYS A 12 -12.61 -0.77 -0.43
N GLY A 13 -13.46 -1.80 -0.34
CA GLY A 13 -13.66 -2.57 0.88
C GLY A 13 -12.39 -3.29 1.38
N TYR A 14 -11.55 -3.78 0.48
CA TYR A 14 -10.26 -4.41 0.82
C TYR A 14 -9.27 -3.43 1.44
N CYS A 15 -9.23 -2.19 0.93
CA CYS A 15 -8.40 -1.13 1.52
C CYS A 15 -8.79 -0.90 2.98
N ARG A 16 -10.08 -0.81 3.29
CA ARG A 16 -10.56 -0.63 4.68
C ARG A 16 -10.12 -1.79 5.59
N GLN A 17 -10.19 -3.04 5.12
CA GLN A 17 -9.75 -4.20 5.90
C GLN A 17 -8.23 -4.17 6.17
N LEU A 18 -7.44 -3.80 5.16
CA LEU A 18 -5.99 -3.72 5.30
C LEU A 18 -5.58 -2.57 6.23
N LYS A 19 -6.20 -1.37 6.09
CA LYS A 19 -5.99 -0.24 7.01
C LYS A 19 -6.23 -0.63 8.46
N ALA A 20 -7.33 -1.34 8.73
CA ALA A 20 -7.63 -1.83 10.08
C ALA A 20 -6.58 -2.83 10.58
N SER A 21 -6.03 -3.67 9.70
CA SER A 21 -4.96 -4.61 10.05
C SER A 21 -3.66 -3.88 10.36
N LEU A 22 -3.28 -2.88 9.57
CA LEU A 22 -2.08 -2.06 9.80
C LEU A 22 -2.20 -1.24 11.10
N ALA A 23 -3.36 -0.65 11.35
CA ALA A 23 -3.64 0.08 12.59
C ALA A 23 -3.51 -0.84 13.83
N LYS A 24 -4.03 -2.07 13.77
CA LYS A 24 -3.86 -3.06 14.85
C LYS A 24 -2.40 -3.46 15.09
N LEU A 25 -1.58 -3.40 14.05
CA LEU A 25 -0.16 -3.73 14.13
C LEU A 25 0.71 -2.51 14.51
N GLY A 26 0.12 -1.32 14.66
CA GLY A 26 0.84 -0.09 14.98
C GLY A 26 1.77 0.37 13.84
N ILE A 27 1.44 0.03 12.60
CA ILE A 27 2.25 0.39 11.44
C ILE A 27 1.77 1.73 10.90
N ASP A 28 2.68 2.69 10.83
CA ASP A 28 2.45 3.99 10.20
C ASP A 28 2.65 3.89 8.68
N TYR A 29 1.75 4.50 7.92
CA TYR A 29 1.77 4.50 6.47
C TYR A 29 1.17 5.79 5.92
N GLU A 30 1.67 6.22 4.77
CA GLU A 30 1.07 7.30 4.01
C GLU A 30 -0.05 6.74 3.13
N GLU A 31 -1.23 7.34 3.18
CA GLU A 31 -2.35 6.94 2.33
C GLU A 31 -2.46 7.89 1.13
N ILE A 32 -2.44 7.33 -0.08
CA ILE A 32 -2.63 8.09 -1.31
C ILE A 32 -3.84 7.56 -2.06
N ASP A 33 -4.77 8.46 -2.38
CA ASP A 33 -5.94 8.16 -3.19
C ASP A 33 -5.60 8.27 -4.68
N ILE A 34 -5.63 7.14 -5.39
CA ILE A 34 -5.30 7.11 -6.82
C ILE A 34 -6.38 7.72 -7.72
N GLU A 35 -7.59 7.98 -7.20
CA GLU A 35 -8.64 8.67 -7.95
C GLU A 35 -8.42 10.19 -7.93
N MET A 36 -7.76 10.69 -6.88
CA MET A 36 -7.41 12.11 -6.74
C MET A 36 -6.06 12.43 -7.37
N ASP A 37 -5.12 11.47 -7.37
CA ASP A 37 -3.77 11.66 -7.87
C ASP A 37 -3.49 10.79 -9.12
N PRO A 38 -3.43 11.40 -10.31
CA PRO A 38 -3.21 10.65 -11.55
C PRO A 38 -1.82 10.01 -11.60
N THR A 39 -0.81 10.60 -10.96
CA THR A 39 0.55 10.04 -10.88
C THR A 39 0.57 8.76 -10.05
N ALA A 40 -0.20 8.71 -8.96
CA ALA A 40 -0.40 7.51 -8.16
C ALA A 40 -1.13 6.40 -8.94
N ALA A 41 -2.13 6.76 -9.74
CA ALA A 41 -2.81 5.80 -10.62
C ALA A 41 -1.89 5.20 -11.69
N GLU A 42 -1.02 6.01 -12.28
CA GLU A 42 0.03 5.57 -13.23
C GLU A 42 1.01 4.63 -12.54
N PHE A 43 1.45 4.97 -11.32
CA PHE A 43 2.35 4.13 -10.53
C PHE A 43 1.73 2.77 -10.21
N VAL A 44 0.49 2.74 -9.70
CA VAL A 44 -0.21 1.48 -9.40
C VAL A 44 -0.42 0.65 -10.66
N SER A 45 -0.78 1.30 -11.78
CA SER A 45 -0.89 0.63 -13.08
C SER A 45 0.44 -0.01 -13.47
N SER A 46 1.54 0.74 -13.43
CA SER A 46 2.89 0.25 -13.76
C SER A 46 3.33 -0.91 -12.85
N ALA A 47 3.10 -0.79 -11.54
CA ALA A 47 3.46 -1.80 -10.55
C ALA A 47 2.67 -3.12 -10.73
N ASN A 48 1.52 -3.08 -11.40
CA ASN A 48 0.62 -4.22 -11.60
C ASN A 48 0.50 -4.62 -13.08
N GLY A 49 1.42 -4.20 -13.94
CA GLY A 49 1.43 -4.59 -15.36
C GLY A 49 0.26 -4.03 -16.18
N GLY A 50 -0.20 -2.82 -15.86
CA GLY A 50 -1.28 -2.11 -16.54
C GLY A 50 -2.60 -2.04 -15.75
N ASN A 51 -2.70 -2.74 -14.61
CA ASN A 51 -3.92 -2.82 -13.82
C ASN A 51 -3.90 -1.87 -12.62
N ARG A 52 -4.99 -1.13 -12.41
CA ARG A 52 -5.15 -0.28 -11.21
C ARG A 52 -5.70 -1.10 -10.04
N THR A 53 -5.02 -2.18 -9.69
CA THR A 53 -5.44 -3.07 -8.59
C THR A 53 -5.11 -2.42 -7.25
N VAL A 54 -6.10 -2.25 -6.39
CA VAL A 54 -5.94 -1.73 -5.03
C VAL A 54 -6.46 -2.74 -3.99
N PRO A 55 -5.88 -2.81 -2.78
CA PRO A 55 -4.80 -1.98 -2.25
C PRO A 55 -3.42 -2.36 -2.79
N THR A 56 -2.63 -1.38 -3.23
CA THR A 56 -1.19 -1.56 -3.53
C THR A 56 -0.37 -0.80 -2.51
N LEU A 57 0.66 -1.43 -1.96
CA LEU A 57 1.61 -0.80 -1.05
C LEU A 57 2.97 -0.68 -1.73
N ARG A 58 3.66 0.41 -1.42
CA ARG A 58 5.01 0.69 -1.83
C ARG A 58 5.88 0.91 -0.59
N PHE A 59 6.99 0.22 -0.55
CA PHE A 59 7.98 0.32 0.52
C PHE A 59 9.10 1.28 0.13
N ALA A 60 9.85 1.78 1.12
CA ALA A 60 10.98 2.69 0.90
C ALA A 60 12.06 2.14 -0.03
N ASP A 61 12.24 0.82 -0.06
CA ASP A 61 13.14 0.09 -0.96
C ASP A 61 12.70 0.11 -2.44
N GLY A 62 11.49 0.59 -2.74
CA GLY A 62 10.92 0.57 -4.08
C GLY A 62 10.14 -0.71 -4.40
N SER A 63 10.26 -1.74 -3.57
CA SER A 63 9.38 -2.92 -3.59
C SER A 63 7.89 -2.52 -3.49
N THR A 64 7.02 -3.24 -4.19
CA THR A 64 5.56 -3.11 -4.09
C THR A 64 4.89 -4.42 -3.69
N LEU A 65 3.73 -4.34 -3.05
CA LEU A 65 2.86 -5.48 -2.78
C LEU A 65 1.42 -5.15 -3.17
N THR A 66 0.77 -6.07 -3.87
CA THR A 66 -0.61 -5.89 -4.33
C THR A 66 -1.53 -6.84 -3.58
N ASN A 67 -2.54 -6.27 -2.94
CA ASN A 67 -3.49 -6.93 -2.05
C ASN A 67 -2.84 -7.79 -0.92
N PRO A 68 -1.81 -7.30 -0.21
CA PRO A 68 -1.19 -8.07 0.88
C PRO A 68 -2.05 -8.07 2.14
N THR A 69 -1.76 -9.01 3.04
CA THR A 69 -2.27 -8.99 4.40
C THR A 69 -1.42 -8.10 5.32
N GLY A 70 -1.99 -7.61 6.43
CA GLY A 70 -1.24 -6.79 7.38
C GLY A 70 0.00 -7.50 7.95
N ARG A 71 -0.05 -8.84 8.10
CA ARG A 71 1.10 -9.64 8.54
C ARG A 71 2.24 -9.64 7.51
N GLU A 72 1.92 -9.75 6.22
CA GLU A 72 2.93 -9.70 5.16
C GLU A 72 3.60 -8.33 5.10
N VAL A 73 2.82 -7.26 5.23
CA VAL A 73 3.35 -5.89 5.28
C VAL A 73 4.30 -5.74 6.46
N LYS A 74 3.90 -6.20 7.66
CA LYS A 74 4.75 -6.17 8.85
C LYS A 74 6.06 -6.93 8.62
N ALA A 75 5.98 -8.18 8.15
CA ALA A 75 7.15 -9.02 7.94
C ALA A 75 8.11 -8.44 6.90
N LYS A 76 7.60 -7.73 5.89
CA LYS A 76 8.41 -7.01 4.90
C LYS A 76 9.05 -5.77 5.52
N LEU A 77 8.32 -4.98 6.31
CA LEU A 77 8.89 -3.83 7.03
C LEU A 77 10.00 -4.24 8.00
N GLU A 78 9.79 -5.31 8.76
CA GLU A 78 10.80 -5.87 9.67
C GLU A 78 12.07 -6.31 8.92
N ARG A 79 11.95 -6.76 7.66
CA ARG A 79 13.10 -7.07 6.80
C ARG A 79 13.81 -5.84 6.24
N LEU A 80 13.11 -4.72 6.10
CA LEU A 80 13.64 -3.48 5.51
C LEU A 80 14.20 -2.51 6.55
N GLY A 81 13.71 -2.58 7.78
CA GLY A 81 14.19 -1.80 8.93
C GLY A 81 15.15 -2.57 9.84
N GLY A 82 15.57 -3.77 9.44
CA GLY A 82 16.58 -4.59 10.13
C GLY A 82 17.99 -4.30 9.67
#